data_AF-A0A832L7B2-F1
#
_entry.id   AF-A0A832L7B2-F1
#
_cell.length_a   1.000
_cell.length_b   1.000
_cell.length_c   1.000
_cell.angle_alpha   90.00
_cell.angle_beta   90.00
_cell.angle_gamma   90.00
#
_symmetry.space_group_name_H-M   'P 1'
#
loop_
_entity.id
_entity.type
_entity.pdbx_description
1 polymer ?
#
loop_
_entity_poly.entity_id
_entity_poly.type
_entity_poly.pdbx_seq_one_letter_code
_entity_poly.pdbx_strand_id
1 'polypeptide(L)'
;KRTFEHNLLLLKRNSKDEIDIVNAKAEGWGLFGDISPTWGEVNWFAYNLPTIEFHNELYGFIQSIAIDENEKYSYEREFDDWLVSKGLEQNRSWIKEIKGVAKEPQSRTLQTFIRNSIHHPENKHNKKFTDAELKLSIEQMIKILQE
;
A
#
# COMPACT_ATOMS: atom_id res chain seq x y z
N LYS A 1 -27.01 9.32 -17.37
CA LYS A 1 -25.81 9.97 -16.77
C LYS A 1 -24.71 9.88 -17.81
N ARG A 2 -24.14 11.00 -18.30
CA ARG A 2 -22.90 10.95 -19.10
C ARG A 2 -21.78 10.56 -18.14
N THR A 3 -21.20 9.39 -18.32
CA THR A 3 -19.90 9.03 -17.75
C THR A 3 -18.86 9.89 -18.46
N PHE A 4 -18.20 10.78 -17.72
CA PHE A 4 -17.03 11.48 -18.23
C PHE A 4 -15.84 10.55 -18.01
N GLU A 5 -15.17 10.12 -19.07
CA GLU A 5 -13.88 9.47 -18.93
C GLU A 5 -12.84 10.54 -18.56
N HIS A 6 -12.24 10.40 -17.37
CA HIS A 6 -11.13 11.23 -16.95
C HIS A 6 -9.83 10.62 -17.48
N ASN A 7 -9.17 11.35 -18.38
CA ASN A 7 -7.86 10.99 -18.91
C ASN A 7 -6.77 11.74 -18.11
N LEU A 8 -5.95 10.99 -17.38
CA LEU A 8 -4.75 11.52 -16.75
C LEU A 8 -3.61 11.49 -17.78
N LEU A 9 -3.01 12.65 -18.06
CA LEU A 9 -1.91 12.78 -19.02
C LEU A 9 -0.59 13.02 -18.29
N LEU A 10 0.43 12.25 -18.65
CA LEU A 10 1.81 12.47 -18.20
C LEU A 10 2.60 13.15 -19.31
N LEU A 11 3.27 14.24 -18.94
CA LEU A 11 4.23 14.92 -19.79
C LEU A 11 5.63 14.57 -19.27
N LYS A 12 6.39 13.80 -20.06
CA LYS A 12 7.76 13.43 -19.72
C LYS A 12 8.72 13.86 -20.81
N ARG A 13 9.92 14.27 -20.41
CA ARG A 13 10.98 14.61 -21.35
C ARG A 13 11.79 13.35 -21.65
N ASN A 14 11.89 12.99 -22.92
CA ASN A 14 12.59 11.78 -23.33
C ASN A 14 14.11 12.01 -23.46
N SER A 15 14.87 10.96 -23.78
CA SER A 15 16.33 11.03 -23.91
C SER A 15 16.83 11.92 -25.05
N LYS A 16 15.95 12.39 -25.94
CA LYS A 16 16.23 13.32 -27.04
C LYS A 16 15.82 14.75 -26.73
N ASP A 17 15.44 15.06 -25.48
CA ASP A 17 14.97 16.37 -25.04
C ASP A 17 13.57 16.78 -25.55
N GLU A 18 12.83 15.84 -26.15
CA GLU A 18 11.47 16.06 -26.65
C GLU A 18 10.42 15.77 -25.55
N ILE A 19 9.22 16.34 -25.69
CA ILE A 19 8.10 16.10 -24.76
C ILE A 19 7.24 14.96 -25.30
N ASP A 20 7.19 13.86 -24.57
CA ASP A 20 6.22 12.79 -24.77
C ASP A 20 4.97 13.07 -23.94
N ILE A 21 3.79 12.89 -24.55
CA ILE A 21 2.50 12.96 -23.87
C ILE A 21 1.89 11.56 -23.90
N VAL A 22 1.69 10.97 -22.73
CA VAL A 22 1.14 9.61 -22.60
C VAL A 22 -0.05 9.59 -21.65
N ASN A 23 -0.96 8.65 -21.85
CA ASN A 23 -2.00 8.38 -20.86
C ASN A 23 -1.36 7.70 -19.65
N ALA A 24 -1.52 8.28 -18.47
CA ALA A 24 -0.90 7.80 -17.25
C ALA A 24 -1.32 6.36 -16.91
N LYS A 25 -2.59 6.01 -17.17
CA LYS A 25 -3.09 4.64 -16.94
C LYS A 25 -2.36 3.60 -17.80
N ALA A 26 -1.92 3.98 -18.99
CA ALA A 26 -1.13 3.10 -19.87
C ALA A 26 0.31 2.88 -19.35
N GLU A 27 0.78 3.71 -18.41
CA GLU A 27 2.09 3.62 -17.78
C GLU A 27 2.00 3.03 -16.36
N GLY A 28 0.87 2.43 -15.98
CA GLY A 28 0.66 1.80 -14.67
C GLY A 28 0.33 2.76 -13.54
N TRP A 29 0.07 4.04 -13.83
CA TRP A 29 -0.48 5.00 -12.86
C TRP A 29 -2.00 4.82 -12.72
N GLY A 30 -2.59 5.45 -11.70
CA GLY A 30 -4.04 5.39 -11.51
C GLY A 30 -4.46 4.26 -10.58
N LEU A 31 -3.60 3.92 -9.62
CA LEU A 31 -3.77 2.80 -8.69
C LEU A 31 -5.05 2.91 -7.87
N PHE A 32 -5.56 4.13 -7.67
CA PHE A 32 -6.75 4.42 -6.86
C PHE A 32 -7.97 4.81 -7.72
N GLY A 33 -7.96 4.50 -9.01
CA GLY A 33 -9.10 4.76 -9.90
C GLY A 33 -9.44 6.25 -10.00
N ASP A 34 -10.64 6.64 -9.57
CA ASP A 34 -11.17 8.00 -9.73
C ASP A 34 -10.53 9.04 -8.81
N ILE A 35 -9.87 8.61 -7.73
CA ILE A 35 -9.18 9.52 -6.79
C ILE A 35 -7.69 9.69 -7.12
N SER A 36 -7.20 9.00 -8.15
CA SER A 36 -5.83 9.16 -8.64
C SER A 36 -5.62 10.46 -9.44
N PRO A 37 -4.40 11.02 -9.47
CA PRO A 37 -3.24 10.55 -8.73
C PRO A 37 -3.26 11.03 -7.27
N THR A 38 -2.93 10.17 -6.31
CA THR A 38 -2.67 10.59 -4.93
C THR A 38 -1.29 11.25 -4.80
N TRP A 39 -1.05 11.95 -3.68
CA TRP A 39 0.27 12.49 -3.38
C TRP A 39 1.33 11.38 -3.28
N GLY A 40 0.96 10.24 -2.70
CA GLY A 40 1.81 9.06 -2.64
C GLY A 40 2.17 8.52 -4.02
N GLU A 41 1.18 8.39 -4.93
CA GLU A 41 1.43 7.94 -6.31
C GLU A 41 2.41 8.84 -7.04
N VAL A 42 2.22 10.17 -6.97
CA VAL A 42 3.11 11.13 -7.64
C VAL A 42 4.55 10.96 -7.14
N ASN A 43 4.75 10.89 -5.82
CA ASN A 43 6.09 10.77 -5.25
C ASN A 43 6.76 9.44 -5.58
N TRP A 44 5.98 8.35 -5.56
CA TRP A 44 6.49 7.03 -5.89
C TRP A 44 6.91 6.95 -7.36
N PHE A 45 6.03 7.30 -8.29
CA PHE A 45 6.30 7.14 -9.72
C PHE A 45 7.29 8.18 -10.26
N ALA A 46 7.34 9.39 -9.70
CA ALA A 46 8.29 10.42 -10.14
C ALA A 46 9.69 10.26 -9.54
N TYR A 47 9.78 9.84 -8.28
CA TYR A 47 11.04 9.87 -7.51
C TYR A 47 11.47 8.54 -6.90
N ASN A 48 10.69 7.47 -7.09
CA ASN A 48 10.90 6.16 -6.45
C ASN A 48 11.04 6.29 -4.92
N LEU A 49 10.25 7.20 -4.34
CA LEU A 49 10.33 7.57 -2.93
C LEU A 49 9.32 6.76 -2.11
N PRO A 50 9.77 5.74 -1.33
CA PRO A 50 8.89 5.05 -0.39
C PRO A 50 8.53 5.99 0.76
N THR A 51 7.24 6.23 0.98
CA THR A 51 6.76 7.03 2.12
C THR A 51 5.77 6.25 2.98
N ILE A 52 5.71 6.60 4.26
CA ILE A 52 4.74 6.03 5.20
C ILE A 52 3.32 6.38 4.77
N GLU A 53 3.11 7.59 4.27
CA GLU A 53 1.83 8.08 3.77
C GLU A 53 1.35 7.22 2.59
N PHE A 54 2.22 6.94 1.61
CA PHE A 54 1.85 6.14 0.46
C PHE A 54 1.56 4.67 0.85
N HIS A 55 2.35 4.11 1.77
CA HIS A 55 2.06 2.79 2.33
C HIS A 55 0.67 2.77 2.99
N ASN A 56 0.32 3.78 3.78
CA ASN A 56 -0.98 3.86 4.45
C ASN A 56 -2.15 4.04 3.47
N GLU A 57 -1.96 4.84 2.41
CA GLU A 57 -2.93 5.01 1.32
C GLU A 57 -3.18 3.66 0.63
N LEU A 58 -2.13 2.98 0.17
CA LEU A 58 -2.22 1.68 -0.50
C LEU A 58 -2.91 0.63 0.39
N TYR A 59 -2.47 0.50 1.63
CA TYR A 59 -3.04 -0.46 2.57
C TYR A 59 -4.53 -0.21 2.80
N GLY A 60 -4.93 1.05 3.02
CA GLY A 60 -6.33 1.41 3.23
C GLY A 60 -7.19 1.17 1.98
N PHE A 61 -6.67 1.48 0.80
CA PHE A 61 -7.37 1.26 -0.46
C PHE A 61 -7.55 -0.23 -0.76
N ILE A 62 -6.49 -1.03 -0.63
CA ILE A 62 -6.58 -2.49 -0.79
C ILE A 62 -7.55 -3.09 0.23
N GLN A 63 -7.57 -2.59 1.46
CA GLN A 63 -8.55 -3.02 2.47
C GLN A 63 -9.99 -2.67 2.06
N SER A 64 -10.23 -1.51 1.45
CA SER A 64 -11.57 -1.17 0.95
C SER A 64 -12.04 -2.12 -0.15
N ILE A 65 -11.15 -2.50 -1.09
CA ILE A 65 -11.44 -3.52 -2.12
C ILE A 65 -11.78 -4.86 -1.47
N ALA A 66 -11.00 -5.29 -0.47
CA ALA A 66 -11.29 -6.51 0.26
C ALA A 66 -12.67 -6.42 0.94
N ILE A 67 -12.97 -5.32 1.65
CA ILE A 67 -14.27 -5.11 2.32
C ILE A 67 -15.45 -5.23 1.34
N ASP A 68 -15.31 -4.73 0.11
CA ASP A 68 -16.33 -4.88 -0.93
C ASP A 68 -16.55 -6.35 -1.34
N GLU A 69 -15.53 -7.22 -1.25
CA GLU A 69 -15.68 -8.67 -1.40
C GLU A 69 -16.39 -9.30 -0.18
N ASN A 70 -16.05 -8.86 1.04
CA ASN A 70 -16.68 -9.30 2.28
C ASN A 70 -16.41 -8.35 3.45
N GLU A 71 -17.45 -7.94 4.17
CA GLU A 71 -17.37 -7.01 5.31
C GLU A 71 -16.40 -7.46 6.42
N LYS A 72 -16.17 -8.77 6.58
CA LYS A 72 -15.23 -9.31 7.58
C LYS A 72 -13.80 -8.78 7.38
N TYR A 73 -13.41 -8.39 6.18
CA TYR A 73 -12.07 -7.86 5.91
C TYR A 73 -11.88 -6.42 6.43
N SER A 74 -12.89 -5.84 7.09
CA SER A 74 -12.73 -4.64 7.92
C SER A 74 -11.88 -4.90 9.17
N TYR A 75 -11.81 -6.15 9.63
CA TYR A 75 -10.98 -6.54 10.76
C TYR A 75 -9.54 -6.85 10.30
N GLU A 76 -8.54 -6.31 11.01
CA GLU A 76 -7.11 -6.41 10.66
C GLU A 76 -6.64 -7.86 10.42
N ARG A 77 -7.09 -8.81 11.26
CA ARG A 77 -6.65 -10.19 11.16
C ARG A 77 -7.17 -10.84 9.88
N GLU A 78 -8.45 -10.67 9.61
CA GLU A 78 -9.14 -11.21 8.44
C GLU A 78 -8.58 -10.58 7.16
N PHE A 79 -8.26 -9.28 7.19
CA PHE A 79 -7.59 -8.61 6.08
C PHE A 79 -6.15 -9.11 5.87
N ASP A 80 -5.40 -9.33 6.95
CA ASP A 80 -4.05 -9.90 6.87
C ASP A 80 -4.08 -11.32 6.27
N ASP A 81 -5.09 -12.13 6.59
CA ASP A 81 -5.32 -13.43 5.95
C ASP A 81 -5.75 -13.29 4.48
N TRP A 82 -6.50 -12.24 4.13
CA TRP A 82 -6.84 -11.93 2.73
C TRP A 82 -5.59 -11.55 1.92
N LEU A 83 -4.67 -10.78 2.49
CA LEU A 83 -3.38 -10.47 1.85
C LEU A 83 -2.58 -11.75 1.56
N VAL A 84 -2.63 -12.75 2.43
CA VAL A 84 -2.04 -14.07 2.17
C VAL A 84 -2.70 -14.75 0.98
N SER A 85 -4.03 -14.65 0.83
CA SER A 85 -4.74 -15.19 -0.33
C SER A 85 -4.34 -14.52 -1.65
N LYS A 86 -3.79 -13.29 -1.60
CA LYS A 86 -3.18 -12.58 -2.74
C LYS A 86 -1.68 -12.91 -2.93
N GLY A 87 -1.18 -13.96 -2.27
CA GLY A 87 0.18 -14.47 -2.44
C GLY A 87 1.25 -13.84 -1.56
N LEU A 88 0.87 -13.08 -0.53
CA LEU A 88 1.81 -12.53 0.46
C LEU A 88 2.10 -13.52 1.60
N GLU A 89 3.28 -13.41 2.20
CA GLU A 89 3.69 -14.29 3.30
C GLU A 89 3.49 -13.64 4.68
N GLN A 90 2.98 -14.41 5.64
CA GLN A 90 2.95 -14.05 7.07
C GLN A 90 4.28 -14.45 7.76
N ASN A 91 5.35 -13.71 7.50
CA ASN A 91 6.69 -14.00 8.02
C ASN A 91 7.22 -12.97 9.04
N ARG A 92 6.40 -11.99 9.43
CA ARG A 92 6.77 -10.99 10.44
C ARG A 92 6.12 -11.28 11.78
N SER A 93 6.94 -11.41 12.81
CA SER A 93 6.47 -11.56 14.19
C SER A 93 6.04 -10.21 14.76
N TRP A 94 4.77 -10.09 15.15
CA TRP A 94 4.21 -8.92 15.82
C TRP A 94 3.71 -9.27 17.23
N ILE A 95 4.26 -8.62 18.24
CA ILE A 95 3.88 -8.70 19.64
C ILE A 95 2.91 -7.55 19.92
N LYS A 96 1.62 -7.84 20.04
CA LYS A 96 0.61 -6.83 20.38
C LYS A 96 0.74 -6.44 21.86
N GLU A 97 0.63 -5.16 22.16
CA GLU A 97 0.53 -4.66 23.53
C GLU A 97 -0.94 -4.28 23.81
N ILE A 98 -1.48 -4.74 24.94
CA ILE A 98 -2.84 -4.38 25.38
C ILE A 98 -2.75 -3.91 26.83
N LYS A 99 -3.06 -2.63 27.06
CA LYS A 99 -3.00 -1.99 28.39
C LYS A 99 -1.63 -2.19 29.07
N GLY A 100 -0.54 -2.00 28.34
CA GLY A 100 0.83 -2.17 28.86
C GLY A 100 1.32 -3.61 28.98
N VAL A 101 0.50 -4.60 28.57
CA VAL A 101 0.85 -6.02 28.65
C VAL A 101 1.08 -6.59 27.26
N ALA A 102 2.32 -7.00 26.99
CA ALA A 102 2.69 -7.76 25.81
C ALA A 102 1.90 -9.08 25.72
N LYS A 103 1.45 -9.41 24.51
CA LYS A 103 0.76 -10.67 24.19
C LYS A 103 1.68 -11.63 23.46
N GLU A 104 1.20 -12.83 23.23
CA GLU A 104 1.92 -13.80 22.42
C GLU A 104 2.20 -13.25 21.01
N PRO A 105 3.40 -13.52 20.44
CA PRO A 105 3.72 -13.12 19.09
C PRO A 105 2.75 -13.72 18.07
N GLN A 106 2.37 -12.92 17.08
CA GLN A 106 1.53 -13.33 15.96
C GLN A 106 2.26 -13.11 14.65
N SER A 107 2.22 -14.08 13.75
CA SER A 107 2.72 -13.91 12.39
C SER A 107 1.81 -12.97 11.61
N ARG A 108 2.41 -12.00 10.91
CA ARG A 108 1.76 -10.97 10.09
C ARG A 108 2.46 -10.86 8.75
N THR A 109 1.72 -10.40 7.74
CA THR A 109 2.32 -9.93 6.50
C THR A 109 3.20 -8.71 6.77
N LEU A 110 4.14 -8.42 5.87
CA LEU A 110 5.00 -7.25 5.99
C LEU A 110 4.21 -5.93 6.03
N GLN A 111 3.13 -5.87 5.25
CA GLN A 111 2.18 -4.78 5.12
C GLN A 111 1.50 -4.48 6.46
N THR A 112 0.89 -5.51 7.06
CA THR A 112 0.23 -5.38 8.37
C THR A 112 1.24 -5.07 9.46
N PHE A 113 2.43 -5.66 9.41
CA PHE A 113 3.50 -5.37 10.36
C PHE A 113 3.93 -3.89 10.33
N ILE A 114 4.14 -3.34 9.13
CA ILE A 114 4.49 -1.92 8.95
C ILE A 114 3.34 -1.03 9.39
N ARG A 115 2.10 -1.33 8.98
CA ARG A 115 0.88 -0.62 9.39
C ARG A 115 0.79 -0.55 10.93
N ASN A 116 0.92 -1.69 11.60
CA ASN A 116 0.87 -1.77 13.04
C ASN A 116 2.01 -0.99 13.70
N SER A 117 3.22 -1.04 13.13
CA SER A 117 4.38 -0.28 13.63
C SER A 117 4.19 1.24 13.53
N ILE A 118 3.51 1.72 12.47
CA ILE A 118 3.19 3.15 12.28
C ILE A 118 2.08 3.60 13.26
N HIS A 119 1.05 2.77 13.44
CA HIS A 119 -0.12 3.11 14.27
C HIS A 119 0.10 2.91 15.77
N HIS A 120 1.05 2.07 16.16
CA HIS A 120 1.40 1.79 17.55
C HIS A 120 2.86 2.18 17.85
N PRO A 121 3.26 3.46 17.68
CA PRO A 121 4.63 3.89 17.94
C PRO A 121 5.03 3.77 19.43
N GLU A 122 4.05 3.65 20.33
CA GLU A 122 4.25 3.38 21.75
C GLU A 122 4.78 1.97 22.03
N ASN A 123 4.47 1.01 21.15
CA ASN A 123 4.80 -0.40 21.34
C ASN A 123 6.28 -0.65 20.99
N LYS A 124 7.10 -0.84 22.04
CA LYS A 124 8.56 -1.05 21.92
C LYS A 124 8.97 -2.53 21.88
N HIS A 125 8.02 -3.45 21.87
CA HIS A 125 8.30 -4.89 21.85
C HIS A 125 8.72 -5.41 20.47
N ASN A 126 8.48 -4.63 19.42
CA ASN A 126 8.72 -5.03 18.04
C ASN A 126 9.94 -4.31 17.47
N LYS A 127 10.65 -5.00 16.58
CA LYS A 127 11.72 -4.37 15.79
C LYS A 127 11.11 -3.29 14.89
N LYS A 128 11.81 -2.18 14.69
CA LYS A 128 11.41 -1.20 13.68
C LYS A 128 11.59 -1.80 12.28
N PHE A 129 10.67 -1.48 11.37
CA PHE A 129 10.87 -1.77 9.95
C PHE A 129 11.98 -0.88 9.36
N THR A 130 12.57 -1.36 8.28
CA THR A 130 13.60 -0.65 7.51
C THR A 130 13.00 0.02 6.27
N ASP A 131 13.71 0.99 5.69
CA ASP A 131 13.29 1.63 4.45
C ASP A 131 13.16 0.64 3.29
N ALA A 132 14.02 -0.40 3.26
CA ALA A 132 13.94 -1.48 2.29
C ALA A 132 12.67 -2.34 2.46
N GLU A 133 12.27 -2.60 3.70
CA GLU A 133 11.02 -3.28 4.01
C GLU A 133 9.80 -2.42 3.64
N LEU A 134 9.84 -1.12 3.91
CA LEU A 134 8.79 -0.18 3.49
C LEU A 134 8.63 -0.19 1.97
N LYS A 135 9.74 -0.08 1.24
CA LYS A 135 9.76 -0.13 -0.21
C LYS A 135 9.21 -1.44 -0.75
N LEU A 136 9.69 -2.57 -0.25
CA LEU A 136 9.22 -3.91 -0.64
C LEU A 136 7.70 -4.06 -0.40
N SER A 137 7.22 -3.56 0.74
CA SER A 137 5.80 -3.64 1.06
C SER A 137 4.91 -2.85 0.09
N ILE A 138 5.36 -1.65 -0.30
CA ILE A 138 4.72 -0.82 -1.32
C ILE A 138 4.72 -1.54 -2.68
N GLU A 139 5.86 -2.07 -3.12
CA GLU A 139 5.98 -2.80 -4.39
C GLU A 139 5.02 -4.00 -4.45
N GLN A 140 4.93 -4.76 -3.36
CA GLN A 140 4.02 -5.90 -3.24
C GLN A 140 2.54 -5.47 -3.29
N MET A 141 2.18 -4.36 -2.64
CA MET A 141 0.81 -3.82 -2.68
C MET A 141 0.43 -3.26 -4.06
N ILE A 142 1.36 -2.59 -4.75
CA ILE A 142 1.16 -2.14 -6.13
C ILE A 142 0.90 -3.35 -7.04
N LYS A 143 1.64 -4.44 -6.86
CA LYS A 143 1.43 -5.66 -7.64
C LYS A 143 0.02 -6.22 -7.47
N ILE A 144 -0.51 -6.25 -6.24
CA ILE A 144 -1.90 -6.68 -5.97
C ILE A 144 -2.93 -5.86 -6.77
N LEU A 145 -2.68 -4.56 -6.97
CA LEU A 145 -3.58 -3.67 -7.70
C LEU A 145 -3.42 -3.76 -9.24
N GLN A 146 -2.42 -4.47 -9.73
CA GLN A 146 -2.11 -4.60 -11.16
C GLN A 146 -2.42 -6.02 -11.71
N GLU A 147 -2.86 -6.94 -10.85
CA GLU A 147 -3.37 -8.27 -11.22
C GLU A 147 -4.83 -8.22 -11.68
#